data_AF-A0A6G3D8W2-F1
#
_entry.id   AF-A0A6G3D8W2-F1
#
_cell.length_a   1.000
_cell.length_b   1.000
_cell.length_c   1.000
_cell.angle_alpha   90.00
_cell.angle_beta   90.00
_cell.angle_gamma   90.00
#
_symmetry.space_group_name_H-M   'P 1'
#
loop_
_entity.id
_entity.type
_entity.pdbx_description
1 polymer ?
#
loop_
_entity_poly.entity_id
_entity_poly.type
_entity_poly.pdbx_seq_one_letter_code
_entity_poly.pdbx_strand_id
1 'polypeptide(L)'
;GINAPVFLSQNDGTLMDVDYARRYPVATFASGPTNSMRGAAFLSRLPSCAVVDIGGTTSDVGILQQGFPREASTDVNVAGVQTNFRMPDVLSIGIGGGSHVLHQASGTAVGPASVGYRLAQEALVFGGTRLTATDVAVAGGRAEVGDASLVAHLDKSVVDAALRVVDDRLAEVVDRMRASAEPVPVVAVGGGSILVPEDLAGASRVVRPDHFAVANAIGAAIAQVGGEVDRVYSVVPQQRDTVLDEARQEAVDRAVAAGARPGSVEIVDIEEVPLAYLPGNATRIRVKAVGELSLGGPRA
;
A
#
# COMPACT_ATOMS: atom_id res chain seq x y z
N GLY A 1 -14.26 30.01 -4.63
CA GLY A 1 -14.22 28.53 -4.67
C GLY A 1 -12.96 28.08 -5.38
N ILE A 2 -12.65 26.78 -5.35
CA ILE A 2 -11.52 26.19 -6.09
C ILE A 2 -12.04 25.80 -7.49
N ASN A 3 -11.40 26.31 -8.54
CA ASN A 3 -11.72 25.95 -9.93
C ASN A 3 -10.62 25.04 -10.48
N ALA A 4 -10.73 23.75 -10.22
CA ALA A 4 -9.75 22.74 -10.64
C ALA A 4 -10.46 21.40 -10.94
N PRO A 5 -9.93 20.58 -11.87
CA PRO A 5 -10.45 19.24 -12.10
C PRO A 5 -10.24 18.38 -10.85
N VAL A 6 -11.18 17.48 -10.60
CA VAL A 6 -11.12 16.53 -9.47
C VAL A 6 -10.75 15.16 -10.00
N PHE A 7 -9.73 14.56 -9.40
CA PHE A 7 -9.30 13.19 -9.67
C PHE A 7 -9.36 12.37 -8.39
N LEU A 8 -9.52 11.06 -8.56
CA LEU A 8 -9.56 10.08 -7.49
C LEU A 8 -8.49 9.02 -7.77
N SER A 9 -7.79 8.59 -6.73
CA SER A 9 -6.85 7.47 -6.82
C SER A 9 -7.58 6.15 -6.93
N GLN A 10 -7.06 5.27 -7.77
CA GLN A 10 -7.53 3.90 -7.98
C GLN A 10 -6.81 2.91 -7.06
N ASN A 11 -7.33 1.67 -7.01
CA ASN A 11 -6.70 0.55 -6.29
C ASN A 11 -5.28 0.24 -6.79
N ASP A 12 -4.96 0.61 -8.02
CA ASP A 12 -3.76 0.15 -8.74
C ASP A 12 -2.61 1.18 -8.79
N GLY A 13 -2.79 2.32 -8.13
CA GLY A 13 -1.79 3.39 -7.99
C GLY A 13 -1.96 4.53 -8.97
N THR A 14 -2.98 4.49 -9.82
CA THR A 14 -3.23 5.49 -10.84
C THR A 14 -4.40 6.41 -10.51
N LEU A 15 -4.58 7.47 -11.30
CA LEU A 15 -5.68 8.43 -11.19
C LEU A 15 -6.80 8.12 -12.19
N MET A 16 -8.02 8.41 -11.76
CA MET A 16 -9.21 8.46 -12.60
C MET A 16 -10.01 9.73 -12.36
N ASP A 17 -10.84 10.11 -13.33
CA ASP A 17 -11.77 11.21 -13.14
C ASP A 17 -13.05 10.80 -12.41
N VAL A 18 -13.83 11.80 -12.01
CA VAL A 18 -15.06 11.61 -11.24
C VAL A 18 -16.12 10.82 -12.01
N ASP A 19 -16.18 10.95 -13.34
CA ASP A 19 -17.20 10.26 -14.14
C ASP A 19 -16.91 8.77 -14.24
N TYR A 20 -15.64 8.39 -14.35
CA TYR A 20 -15.23 6.99 -14.23
C TYR A 20 -15.53 6.44 -12.83
N ALA A 21 -15.16 7.16 -11.77
CA ALA A 21 -15.39 6.71 -10.39
C ALA A 21 -16.89 6.52 -10.07
N ARG A 22 -17.77 7.35 -10.63
CA ARG A 22 -19.23 7.20 -10.51
C ARG A 22 -19.76 5.93 -11.18
N ARG A 23 -19.16 5.52 -12.29
CA ARG A 23 -19.52 4.30 -13.02
C ARG A 23 -18.94 3.04 -12.35
N TYR A 24 -17.74 3.16 -11.78
CA TYR A 24 -16.96 2.06 -11.22
C TYR A 24 -16.42 2.37 -9.81
N PRO A 25 -17.29 2.55 -8.81
CA PRO A 25 -16.85 2.90 -7.45
C PRO A 25 -15.97 1.82 -6.80
N VAL A 26 -16.05 0.58 -7.28
CA VAL A 26 -15.20 -0.54 -6.83
C VAL A 26 -13.70 -0.28 -7.07
N ALA A 27 -13.35 0.63 -7.99
CA ALA A 27 -11.98 1.01 -8.27
C ALA A 27 -11.31 1.84 -7.15
N THR A 28 -12.04 2.21 -6.07
CA THR A 28 -11.49 3.00 -4.95
C THR A 28 -11.30 2.22 -3.65
N PHE A 29 -11.70 0.94 -3.59
CA PHE A 29 -11.74 0.14 -2.35
C PHE A 29 -10.41 0.06 -1.59
N ALA A 30 -9.29 0.05 -2.31
CA ALA A 30 -7.93 -0.10 -1.77
C ALA A 30 -7.02 1.08 -2.15
N SER A 31 -7.61 2.23 -2.53
CA SER A 31 -6.85 3.42 -2.94
C SER A 31 -5.97 3.98 -1.82
N GLY A 32 -6.40 3.87 -0.56
CA GLY A 32 -5.64 4.31 0.61
C GLY A 32 -4.28 3.61 0.73
N PRO A 33 -4.24 2.28 1.00
CA PRO A 33 -2.99 1.54 1.09
C PRO A 33 -2.09 1.72 -0.15
N THR A 34 -2.69 1.73 -1.33
CA THR A 34 -1.97 1.96 -2.59
C THR A 34 -1.30 3.32 -2.65
N ASN A 35 -1.97 4.40 -2.23
CA ASN A 35 -1.35 5.72 -2.16
C ASN A 35 -0.19 5.74 -1.16
N SER A 36 -0.35 5.12 0.01
CA SER A 36 0.74 5.00 0.98
C SER A 36 1.96 4.27 0.39
N MET A 37 1.73 3.19 -0.37
CA MET A 37 2.80 2.47 -1.07
C MET A 37 3.48 3.33 -2.13
N ARG A 38 2.71 4.01 -2.99
CA ARG A 38 3.25 4.94 -3.99
C ARG A 38 4.09 6.05 -3.34
N GLY A 39 3.59 6.63 -2.26
CA GLY A 39 4.32 7.63 -1.48
C GLY A 39 5.59 7.06 -0.82
N ALA A 40 5.53 5.85 -0.27
CA ALA A 40 6.69 5.17 0.30
C ALA A 40 7.79 4.95 -0.75
N ALA A 41 7.43 4.51 -1.96
CA ALA A 41 8.35 4.35 -3.09
C ALA A 41 9.06 5.67 -3.42
N PHE A 42 8.28 6.74 -3.53
CA PHE A 42 8.77 8.07 -3.88
C PHE A 42 9.70 8.64 -2.80
N LEU A 43 9.29 8.58 -1.54
CA LEU A 43 10.03 9.11 -0.40
C LEU A 43 11.33 8.35 -0.15
N SER A 44 11.30 7.01 -0.25
CA SER A 44 12.47 6.16 -0.01
C SER A 44 13.41 6.03 -1.21
N ARG A 45 12.93 6.39 -2.42
CA ARG A 45 13.60 6.11 -3.70
C ARG A 45 13.84 4.62 -3.95
N LEU A 46 13.01 3.76 -3.35
CA LEU A 46 13.04 2.32 -3.56
C LEU A 46 11.82 1.91 -4.39
N PRO A 47 12.02 1.60 -5.69
CA PRO A 47 10.91 1.20 -6.55
C PRO A 47 10.42 -0.22 -6.22
N SER A 48 11.24 -1.05 -5.56
CA SER A 48 10.87 -2.41 -5.19
C SER A 48 11.23 -2.67 -3.73
N CYS A 49 10.23 -2.85 -2.87
CA CYS A 49 10.37 -3.06 -1.43
C CYS A 49 9.07 -3.58 -0.82
N ALA A 50 9.13 -4.10 0.40
CA ALA A 50 7.96 -4.23 1.25
C ALA A 50 7.62 -2.86 1.86
N VAL A 51 6.35 -2.49 1.91
CA VAL A 51 5.87 -1.28 2.59
C VAL A 51 5.06 -1.69 3.79
N VAL A 52 5.35 -1.08 4.93
CA VAL A 52 4.58 -1.24 6.17
C VAL A 52 4.00 0.12 6.53
N ASP A 53 2.73 0.34 6.19
CA ASP A 53 1.99 1.55 6.54
C ASP A 53 1.27 1.34 7.87
N ILE A 54 1.71 2.03 8.92
CA ILE A 54 1.13 1.89 10.26
C ILE A 54 0.35 3.16 10.62
N GLY A 55 -0.94 3.00 10.81
CA GLY A 55 -1.84 4.04 11.32
C GLY A 55 -2.00 4.01 12.84
N GLY A 56 -3.08 4.63 13.32
CA GLY A 56 -3.48 4.57 14.73
C GLY A 56 -4.13 3.24 15.15
N THR A 57 -4.64 2.46 14.20
CA THR A 57 -5.47 1.27 14.49
C THR A 57 -4.91 -0.01 13.87
N THR A 58 -4.40 0.11 12.64
CA THR A 58 -4.00 -1.02 11.80
C THR A 58 -2.67 -0.74 11.12
N SER A 59 -2.02 -1.83 10.70
CA SER A 59 -0.86 -1.83 9.81
C SER A 59 -1.25 -2.53 8.53
N ASP A 60 -0.99 -1.89 7.40
CA ASP A 60 -1.15 -2.45 6.07
C ASP A 60 0.23 -2.77 5.48
N VAL A 61 0.42 -4.02 5.06
CA VAL A 61 1.69 -4.48 4.48
C VAL A 61 1.48 -4.91 3.04
N GLY A 62 2.23 -4.32 2.12
CA GLY A 62 2.20 -4.64 0.70
C GLY A 62 3.59 -4.73 0.08
N ILE A 63 3.64 -5.25 -1.14
CA ILE A 63 4.88 -5.29 -1.94
C ILE A 63 4.77 -4.26 -3.06
N LEU A 64 5.81 -3.46 -3.21
CA LEU A 64 6.04 -2.63 -4.39
C LEU A 64 6.94 -3.37 -5.38
N GLN A 65 6.61 -3.25 -6.65
CA GLN A 65 7.44 -3.66 -7.77
C GLN A 65 7.47 -2.51 -8.78
N GLN A 66 8.67 -2.06 -9.14
CA GLN A 66 8.86 -1.00 -10.15
C GLN A 66 8.06 0.29 -9.85
N GLY A 67 7.87 0.61 -8.58
CA GLY A 67 7.16 1.79 -8.10
C GLY A 67 5.65 1.62 -8.01
N PHE A 68 5.09 0.47 -8.38
CA PHE A 68 3.66 0.18 -8.30
C PHE A 68 3.35 -0.92 -7.29
N PRO A 69 2.18 -0.91 -6.61
CA PRO A 69 1.77 -2.02 -5.77
C PRO A 69 1.65 -3.29 -6.62
N ARG A 70 2.21 -4.40 -6.10
CA ARG A 70 1.99 -5.73 -6.67
C ARG A 70 0.50 -6.05 -6.53
N GLU A 71 -0.14 -6.41 -7.64
CA GLU A 71 -1.54 -6.83 -7.61
C GLU A 71 -1.70 -8.23 -7.01
N ALA A 72 -2.85 -8.49 -6.40
CA ALA A 72 -3.19 -9.82 -5.93
C ALA A 72 -3.31 -10.80 -7.10
N SER A 73 -2.65 -11.96 -7.01
CA SER A 73 -2.67 -13.01 -8.04
C SER A 73 -3.90 -13.92 -7.97
N THR A 74 -4.70 -13.79 -6.91
CA THR A 74 -5.90 -14.59 -6.65
C THR A 74 -7.10 -13.71 -6.40
N ASP A 75 -8.30 -14.30 -6.44
CA ASP A 75 -9.54 -13.60 -6.11
C ASP A 75 -9.46 -12.95 -4.71
N VAL A 76 -9.86 -11.69 -4.63
CA VAL A 76 -9.86 -10.95 -3.37
C VAL A 76 -11.25 -10.97 -2.77
N ASN A 77 -11.33 -11.27 -1.47
CA ASN A 77 -12.58 -11.23 -0.73
C ASN A 77 -12.87 -9.81 -0.22
N VAL A 78 -13.98 -9.22 -0.67
CA VAL A 78 -14.47 -7.93 -0.19
C VAL A 78 -15.83 -8.13 0.47
N ALA A 79 -15.92 -7.84 1.77
CA ALA A 79 -17.15 -7.96 2.56
C ALA A 79 -17.86 -9.33 2.41
N GLY A 80 -17.08 -10.42 2.31
CA GLY A 80 -17.58 -11.79 2.16
C GLY A 80 -17.74 -12.24 0.71
N VAL A 81 -17.57 -11.34 -0.27
CA VAL A 81 -17.74 -11.64 -1.70
C VAL A 81 -16.38 -11.86 -2.34
N GLN A 82 -16.19 -13.00 -3.01
CA GLN A 82 -15.02 -13.22 -3.85
C GLN A 82 -15.14 -12.38 -5.12
N THR A 83 -14.13 -11.57 -5.39
CA THR A 83 -14.08 -10.65 -6.52
C THR A 83 -12.79 -10.86 -7.30
N ASN A 84 -12.85 -10.61 -8.60
CA ASN A 84 -11.68 -10.55 -9.48
C ASN A 84 -11.20 -9.10 -9.68
N PHE A 85 -11.46 -8.22 -8.71
CA PHE A 85 -11.08 -6.81 -8.81
C PHE A 85 -9.57 -6.66 -8.74
N ARG A 86 -9.06 -5.71 -9.55
CA ARG A 86 -7.67 -5.28 -9.49
C ARG A 86 -7.45 -4.54 -8.19
N MET A 87 -6.76 -5.18 -7.26
CA MET A 87 -6.46 -4.65 -5.96
C MET A 87 -5.01 -4.98 -5.59
N PRO A 88 -4.38 -4.11 -4.80
CA PRO A 88 -3.04 -4.38 -4.30
C PRO A 88 -3.10 -5.62 -3.41
N ASP A 89 -2.07 -6.45 -3.49
CA ASP A 89 -1.86 -7.53 -2.55
C ASP A 89 -1.41 -6.90 -1.22
N VAL A 90 -2.34 -6.83 -0.27
CA VAL A 90 -2.15 -6.18 1.03
C VAL A 90 -2.67 -7.06 2.14
N LEU A 91 -1.85 -7.23 3.17
CA LEU A 91 -2.25 -7.86 4.42
C LEU A 91 -2.36 -6.81 5.52
N SER A 92 -3.55 -6.70 6.10
CA SER A 92 -3.83 -5.81 7.22
C SER A 92 -3.77 -6.58 8.54
N ILE A 93 -3.11 -6.00 9.54
CA ILE A 93 -3.14 -6.48 10.92
C ILE A 93 -3.62 -5.39 11.87
N GLY A 94 -4.35 -5.80 12.92
CA GLY A 94 -4.81 -4.91 13.99
C GLY A 94 -3.70 -4.50 14.95
N ILE A 95 -2.63 -3.87 14.44
CA ILE A 95 -1.59 -3.20 15.20
C ILE A 95 -1.48 -1.79 14.65
N GLY A 96 -1.58 -0.78 15.51
CA GLY A 96 -1.29 0.60 15.18
C GLY A 96 -0.86 1.33 16.44
N GLY A 97 -0.54 2.62 16.33
CA GLY A 97 -0.07 3.41 17.49
C GLY A 97 -1.02 3.37 18.69
N GLY A 98 -2.34 3.35 18.44
CA GLY A 98 -3.38 3.29 19.46
C GLY A 98 -3.79 1.89 19.90
N SER A 99 -3.17 0.83 19.37
CA SER A 99 -3.49 -0.54 19.80
C SER A 99 -3.24 -0.70 21.29
N HIS A 100 -4.22 -1.26 22.00
CA HIS A 100 -4.11 -1.52 23.43
C HIS A 100 -3.04 -2.57 23.70
N VAL A 101 -2.26 -2.33 24.76
CA VAL A 101 -1.33 -3.32 25.31
C VAL A 101 -1.96 -3.94 26.55
N LEU A 102 -2.12 -5.26 26.52
CA LEU A 102 -2.65 -6.04 27.63
C LEU A 102 -1.54 -6.96 28.14
N HIS A 103 -1.14 -6.78 29.39
CA HIS A 103 -0.17 -7.65 30.06
C HIS A 103 -0.87 -8.42 31.18
N GLN A 104 -0.89 -9.75 31.07
CA GLN A 104 -1.54 -10.65 32.02
C GLN A 104 -0.60 -11.83 32.33
N ALA A 105 -0.93 -12.63 33.35
CA ALA A 105 -0.16 -13.83 33.69
C ALA A 105 -0.05 -14.83 32.53
N SER A 106 -0.99 -14.83 31.58
CA SER A 106 -1.00 -15.66 30.37
C SER A 106 -0.09 -15.15 29.25
N GLY A 107 0.43 -13.92 29.35
CA GLY A 107 1.29 -13.31 28.34
C GLY A 107 0.93 -11.85 28.04
N THR A 108 1.60 -11.31 27.01
CA THR A 108 1.37 -9.95 26.51
C THR A 108 0.67 -10.00 25.16
N ALA A 109 -0.33 -9.15 24.96
CA ALA A 109 -1.02 -8.97 23.69
C ALA A 109 -1.04 -7.49 23.29
N VAL A 110 -0.95 -7.22 21.99
CA VAL A 110 -1.05 -5.87 21.41
C VAL A 110 -2.13 -5.88 20.33
N GLY A 111 -3.16 -5.06 20.52
CA GLY A 111 -4.36 -5.06 19.68
C GLY A 111 -5.24 -6.31 19.88
N PRO A 112 -6.26 -6.53 19.02
CA PRO A 112 -6.67 -5.67 17.91
C PRO A 112 -7.45 -4.42 18.36
N ALA A 113 -7.92 -4.38 19.61
CA ALA A 113 -8.61 -3.21 20.13
C ALA A 113 -7.67 -1.98 20.16
N SER A 114 -8.19 -0.81 19.78
CA SER A 114 -7.42 0.43 19.70
C SER A 114 -8.25 1.64 20.11
N VAL A 115 -7.59 2.67 20.65
CA VAL A 115 -8.18 3.98 20.91
C VAL A 115 -8.38 4.83 19.64
N GLY A 116 -7.80 4.41 18.52
CA GLY A 116 -7.97 5.03 17.21
C GLY A 116 -7.68 6.53 17.20
N TYR A 117 -8.64 7.33 16.71
CA TYR A 117 -8.50 8.79 16.66
C TYR A 117 -8.36 9.47 18.03
N ARG A 118 -8.66 8.77 19.12
CA ARG A 118 -8.52 9.28 20.50
C ARG A 118 -7.13 9.03 21.10
N LEU A 119 -6.15 8.59 20.32
CA LEU A 119 -4.78 8.35 20.78
C LEU A 119 -4.24 9.52 21.61
N ALA A 120 -4.36 10.75 21.10
CA ALA A 120 -3.87 11.96 21.77
C ALA A 120 -4.59 12.31 23.08
N GLN A 121 -5.70 11.64 23.41
CA GLN A 121 -6.50 11.88 24.62
C GLN A 121 -6.40 10.72 25.61
N GLU A 122 -6.30 9.49 25.10
CA GLU A 122 -6.45 8.27 25.90
C GLU A 122 -5.11 7.59 26.22
N ALA A 123 -4.05 7.78 25.40
CA ALA A 123 -2.76 7.17 25.66
C ALA A 123 -2.02 7.82 26.84
N LEU A 124 -1.25 7.02 27.58
CA LEU A 124 -0.56 7.47 28.80
C LEU A 124 0.42 8.61 28.52
N VAL A 125 1.14 8.54 27.40
CA VAL A 125 2.14 9.53 26.99
C VAL A 125 1.54 10.91 26.68
N PHE A 126 0.22 11.01 26.56
CA PHE A 126 -0.52 12.27 26.44
C PHE A 126 -1.34 12.62 27.70
N GLY A 127 -1.15 11.92 28.81
CA GLY A 127 -1.89 12.13 30.06
C GLY A 127 -3.21 11.38 30.16
N GLY A 128 -3.46 10.43 29.24
CA GLY A 128 -4.61 9.55 29.28
C GLY A 128 -4.47 8.39 30.28
N THR A 129 -5.30 7.37 30.13
CA THR A 129 -5.39 6.24 31.09
C THR A 129 -5.19 4.87 30.46
N ARG A 130 -5.04 4.80 29.14
CA ARG A 130 -4.93 3.56 28.38
C ARG A 130 -3.49 3.35 27.95
N LEU A 131 -2.93 2.18 28.29
CA LEU A 131 -1.64 1.75 27.75
C LEU A 131 -1.82 1.32 26.28
N THR A 132 -1.05 1.94 25.41
CA THR A 132 -1.08 1.79 23.95
C THR A 132 0.29 1.40 23.38
N ALA A 133 0.32 1.00 22.11
CA ALA A 133 1.55 0.68 21.39
C ALA A 133 2.50 1.91 21.30
N THR A 134 1.96 3.13 21.17
CA THR A 134 2.77 4.36 21.22
C THR A 134 3.45 4.55 22.57
N ASP A 135 2.77 4.24 23.68
CA ASP A 135 3.35 4.37 25.02
C ASP A 135 4.55 3.44 25.21
N VAL A 136 4.43 2.18 24.80
CA VAL A 136 5.55 1.22 24.90
C VAL A 136 6.67 1.53 23.91
N ALA A 137 6.38 2.14 22.76
CA ALA A 137 7.42 2.60 21.84
C ALA A 137 8.23 3.76 22.43
N VAL A 138 7.58 4.71 23.10
CA VAL A 138 8.27 5.81 23.80
C VAL A 138 9.04 5.29 25.01
N ALA A 139 8.42 4.47 25.86
CA ALA A 139 9.08 3.88 27.03
C ALA A 139 10.28 2.99 26.65
N GLY A 140 10.20 2.30 25.50
CA GLY A 140 11.27 1.47 24.97
C GLY A 140 12.34 2.24 24.19
N GLY A 141 12.24 3.57 24.10
CA GLY A 141 13.22 4.43 23.42
C GLY A 141 13.18 4.35 21.89
N ARG A 142 12.10 3.83 21.29
CA ARG A 142 11.93 3.78 19.82
C ARG A 142 11.42 5.09 19.23
N ALA A 143 10.83 5.96 20.04
CA ALA A 143 10.12 7.13 19.57
C ALA A 143 10.14 8.28 20.58
N GLU A 144 10.12 9.51 20.06
CA GLU A 144 9.95 10.74 20.83
C GLU A 144 8.57 11.35 20.52
N VAL A 145 7.56 10.92 21.26
CA VAL A 145 6.17 11.36 21.09
C VAL A 145 5.57 11.65 22.46
N GLY A 146 4.83 12.75 22.60
CA GLY A 146 4.20 13.14 23.87
C GLY A 146 5.22 13.38 24.99
N ASP A 147 4.82 13.11 26.23
CA ASP A 147 5.66 13.27 27.42
C ASP A 147 6.16 11.92 27.95
N ALA A 148 7.44 11.63 27.68
CA ALA A 148 8.10 10.40 28.10
C ALA A 148 8.10 10.17 29.63
N SER A 149 7.99 11.24 30.44
CA SER A 149 7.94 11.11 31.90
C SER A 149 6.69 10.38 32.38
N LEU A 150 5.59 10.46 31.61
CA LEU A 150 4.32 9.81 31.91
C LEU A 150 4.37 8.29 31.71
N VAL A 151 5.35 7.78 30.97
CA VAL A 151 5.52 6.34 30.69
C VAL A 151 6.79 5.75 31.30
N ALA A 152 7.61 6.57 31.96
CA ALA A 152 8.85 6.14 32.60
C ALA A 152 8.65 5.15 33.77
N HIS A 153 7.43 5.06 34.30
CA HIS A 153 7.05 4.14 35.38
C HIS A 153 6.73 2.72 34.88
N LEU A 154 6.62 2.51 33.57
CA LEU A 154 6.31 1.20 33.00
C LEU A 154 7.44 0.21 33.25
N ASP A 155 7.07 -1.01 33.66
CA ASP A 155 8.04 -2.07 33.87
C ASP A 155 8.70 -2.45 32.52
N LYS A 156 10.04 -2.48 32.52
CA LYS A 156 10.82 -2.83 31.34
C LYS A 156 10.42 -4.18 30.74
N SER A 157 10.08 -5.16 31.58
CA SER A 157 9.65 -6.48 31.11
C SER A 157 8.35 -6.43 30.30
N VAL A 158 7.41 -5.53 30.66
CA VAL A 158 6.16 -5.31 29.93
C VAL A 158 6.42 -4.61 28.61
N VAL A 159 7.27 -3.58 28.63
CA VAL A 159 7.68 -2.84 27.42
C VAL A 159 8.36 -3.77 26.42
N ASP A 160 9.37 -4.53 26.85
CA ASP A 160 10.12 -5.46 26.00
C ASP A 160 9.21 -6.57 25.45
N ALA A 161 8.27 -7.07 26.27
CA ALA A 161 7.32 -8.08 25.81
C ALA A 161 6.33 -7.54 24.78
N ALA A 162 5.80 -6.34 24.97
CA ALA A 162 4.87 -5.72 24.02
C ALA A 162 5.54 -5.41 22.69
N LEU A 163 6.76 -4.84 22.72
CA LEU A 163 7.53 -4.55 21.52
C LEU A 163 7.89 -5.81 20.73
N ARG A 164 8.26 -6.91 21.42
CA ARG A 164 8.50 -8.20 20.77
C ARG A 164 7.26 -8.72 20.04
N VAL A 165 6.08 -8.61 20.66
CA VAL A 165 4.81 -9.01 20.00
C VAL A 165 4.56 -8.19 18.74
N VAL A 166 4.88 -6.89 18.75
CA VAL A 166 4.76 -6.05 17.56
C VAL A 166 5.75 -6.47 16.48
N ASP A 167 7.02 -6.66 16.84
CA ASP A 167 8.08 -7.06 15.91
C ASP A 167 7.79 -8.39 15.25
N ASP A 168 7.42 -9.41 16.05
CA ASP A 168 7.14 -10.76 15.57
C ASP A 168 5.96 -10.74 14.58
N ARG A 169 4.90 -10.00 14.89
CA ARG A 169 3.72 -9.89 14.02
C ARG A 169 4.02 -9.11 12.74
N LEU A 170 4.83 -8.05 12.79
CA LEU A 170 5.25 -7.34 11.59
C LEU A 170 6.15 -8.22 10.72
N ALA A 171 7.10 -8.94 11.31
CA ALA A 171 7.99 -9.85 10.59
C ALA A 171 7.21 -10.99 9.92
N GLU A 172 6.24 -11.60 10.63
CA GLU A 172 5.37 -12.65 10.07
C GLU A 172 4.62 -12.16 8.82
N VAL A 173 4.04 -10.95 8.88
CA VAL A 173 3.28 -10.41 7.75
C VAL A 173 4.19 -10.06 6.58
N VAL A 174 5.35 -9.45 6.84
CA VAL A 174 6.34 -9.15 5.80
C VAL A 174 6.83 -10.43 5.13
N ASP A 175 7.11 -11.48 5.91
CA ASP A 175 7.54 -12.78 5.38
C ASP A 175 6.47 -13.42 4.49
N ARG A 176 5.20 -13.42 4.93
CA ARG A 176 4.06 -13.92 4.13
C ARG A 176 3.86 -13.19 2.81
N MET A 177 4.26 -11.93 2.72
CA MET A 177 4.12 -11.11 1.52
C MET A 177 5.26 -11.31 0.51
N ARG A 178 6.43 -11.77 0.95
CA ARG A 178 7.60 -11.94 0.08
C ARG A 178 7.37 -13.05 -0.95
N ALA A 179 7.86 -12.82 -2.16
CA ALA A 179 7.80 -13.82 -3.23
C ALA A 179 8.89 -14.90 -3.12
N SER A 180 9.97 -14.63 -2.37
CA SER A 180 11.10 -15.53 -2.22
C SER A 180 11.66 -15.49 -0.79
N ALA A 181 12.61 -16.37 -0.50
CA ALA A 181 13.34 -16.40 0.76
C ALA A 181 14.33 -15.23 0.91
N GLU A 182 14.57 -14.46 -0.16
CA GLU A 182 15.54 -13.36 -0.16
C GLU A 182 15.02 -12.17 0.67
N PRO A 183 15.83 -11.60 1.57
CA PRO A 183 15.46 -10.40 2.30
C PRO A 183 15.19 -9.23 1.37
N VAL A 184 14.06 -8.54 1.58
CA VAL A 184 13.68 -7.33 0.83
C VAL A 184 13.83 -6.09 1.71
N PRO A 185 14.14 -4.91 1.14
CA PRO A 185 14.09 -3.69 1.95
C PRO A 185 12.65 -3.46 2.42
N VAL A 186 12.49 -2.99 3.65
CA VAL A 186 11.20 -2.61 4.23
C VAL A 186 11.17 -1.09 4.37
N VAL A 187 10.11 -0.46 3.87
CA VAL A 187 9.86 0.97 4.03
C VAL A 187 8.70 1.17 5.00
N ALA A 188 8.98 1.79 6.14
CA ALA A 188 8.00 2.05 7.18
C ALA A 188 7.40 3.45 7.00
N VAL A 189 6.08 3.54 6.80
CA VAL A 189 5.34 4.80 6.64
C VAL A 189 4.10 4.87 7.55
N GLY A 190 3.46 6.02 7.58
CA GLY A 190 2.34 6.29 8.49
C GLY A 190 2.80 6.73 9.87
N GLY A 191 1.91 7.41 10.60
CA GLY A 191 2.24 7.99 11.91
C GLY A 191 2.64 6.96 12.97
N GLY A 192 2.18 5.71 12.83
CA GLY A 192 2.55 4.59 13.70
C GLY A 192 3.83 3.86 13.28
N SER A 193 4.54 4.28 12.22
CA SER A 193 5.79 3.65 11.76
C SER A 193 6.91 3.66 12.81
N ILE A 194 6.75 4.45 13.86
CA ILE A 194 7.58 4.45 15.07
C ILE A 194 7.59 3.09 15.79
N LEU A 195 6.61 2.23 15.51
CA LEU A 195 6.55 0.87 16.04
C LEU A 195 7.53 -0.08 15.35
N VAL A 196 7.92 0.20 14.10
CA VAL A 196 8.81 -0.67 13.32
C VAL A 196 10.24 -0.58 13.88
N PRO A 197 10.88 -1.70 14.22
CA PRO A 197 12.27 -1.72 14.69
C PRO A 197 13.24 -1.36 13.55
N GLU A 198 14.48 -0.98 13.90
CA GLU A 198 15.55 -0.74 12.90
C GLU A 198 15.95 -2.04 12.19
N ASP A 199 15.97 -3.14 12.95
CA ASP A 199 16.23 -4.49 12.46
C ASP A 199 14.95 -5.32 12.55
N LEU A 200 14.30 -5.55 11.40
CA LEU A 200 13.13 -6.41 11.30
C LEU A 200 13.51 -7.74 10.65
N ALA A 201 13.13 -8.86 11.27
CA ALA A 201 13.38 -10.18 10.71
C ALA A 201 12.75 -10.30 9.30
N GLY A 202 13.52 -10.85 8.36
CA GLY A 202 13.11 -10.97 6.95
C GLY A 202 13.32 -9.71 6.10
N ALA A 203 13.68 -8.57 6.70
CA ALA A 203 14.08 -7.37 5.98
C ALA A 203 15.60 -7.35 5.70
N SER A 204 16.02 -6.84 4.54
CA SER A 204 17.45 -6.56 4.28
C SER A 204 17.93 -5.29 4.98
N ARG A 205 17.01 -4.34 5.17
CA ARG A 205 17.13 -3.12 5.96
C ARG A 205 15.74 -2.52 6.16
N VAL A 206 15.56 -1.75 7.24
CA VAL A 206 14.37 -0.92 7.42
C VAL A 206 14.72 0.53 7.06
N VAL A 207 13.87 1.16 6.26
CA VAL A 207 13.97 2.57 5.86
C VAL A 207 12.73 3.30 6.35
N ARG A 208 12.92 4.32 7.18
CA ARG A 208 11.88 5.27 7.55
C ARG A 208 12.22 6.61 6.89
N PRO A 209 11.63 6.94 5.73
CA PRO A 209 12.04 8.13 4.99
C PRO A 209 11.51 9.40 5.66
N ASP A 210 12.08 10.55 5.32
CA ASP A 210 11.51 11.85 5.74
C ASP A 210 10.05 11.96 5.27
N HIS A 211 9.24 12.68 6.04
CA HIS A 211 7.81 12.87 5.78
C HIS A 211 6.98 11.57 5.70
N PHE A 212 7.47 10.46 6.29
CA PHE A 212 6.78 9.16 6.35
C PHE A 212 5.31 9.26 6.80
N ALA A 213 4.98 10.22 7.67
CA ALA A 213 3.64 10.39 8.24
C ALA A 213 2.59 10.84 7.20
N VAL A 214 3.03 11.40 6.07
CA VAL A 214 2.15 11.91 5.00
C VAL A 214 2.35 11.17 3.66
N ALA A 215 2.95 9.98 3.69
CA ALA A 215 3.20 9.16 2.50
C ALA A 215 1.92 8.95 1.66
N ASN A 216 0.77 8.72 2.31
CA ASN A 216 -0.51 8.59 1.62
C ASN A 216 -0.85 9.81 0.75
N ALA A 217 -0.79 11.01 1.34
CA ALA A 217 -1.11 12.25 0.63
C ALA A 217 -0.12 12.52 -0.51
N ILE A 218 1.17 12.20 -0.29
CA ILE A 218 2.21 12.31 -1.32
C ILE A 218 1.91 11.35 -2.47
N GLY A 219 1.61 10.08 -2.18
CA GLY A 219 1.28 9.08 -3.18
C GLY A 219 0.07 9.47 -4.05
N ALA A 220 -0.97 10.03 -3.43
CA ALA A 220 -2.11 10.57 -4.15
C ALA A 220 -1.74 11.76 -5.05
N ALA A 221 -0.84 12.64 -4.59
CA ALA A 221 -0.43 13.84 -5.32
C ALA A 221 0.50 13.56 -6.52
N ILE A 222 1.29 12.49 -6.46
CA ILE A 222 2.20 12.07 -7.53
C ILE A 222 1.61 10.98 -8.45
N ALA A 223 0.38 10.54 -8.18
CA ALA A 223 -0.23 9.47 -8.94
C ALA A 223 -0.34 9.83 -10.43
N GLN A 224 -0.01 8.86 -11.27
CA GLN A 224 -0.05 8.99 -12.72
C GLN A 224 -1.43 8.58 -13.24
N VAL A 225 -1.80 9.03 -14.43
CA VAL A 225 -3.02 8.56 -15.10
C VAL A 225 -2.75 7.23 -15.77
N GLY A 226 -3.64 6.26 -15.59
CA GLY A 226 -3.52 4.91 -16.14
C GLY A 226 -4.39 4.67 -17.38
N GLY A 227 -3.94 3.76 -18.24
CA GLY A 227 -4.70 3.15 -19.32
C GLY A 227 -4.43 1.66 -19.36
N GLU A 228 -5.49 0.84 -19.38
CA GLU A 228 -5.38 -0.61 -19.34
C GLU A 228 -6.12 -1.26 -20.49
N VAL A 229 -5.55 -2.32 -21.05
CA VAL A 229 -6.20 -3.27 -21.96
C VAL A 229 -6.17 -4.64 -21.29
N ASP A 230 -7.32 -5.34 -21.29
CA ASP A 230 -7.46 -6.70 -20.78
C ASP A 230 -8.48 -7.45 -21.64
N ARG A 231 -7.98 -8.25 -22.60
CA ARG A 231 -8.81 -8.94 -23.60
C ARG A 231 -8.19 -10.28 -23.99
N VAL A 232 -9.03 -11.14 -24.57
CA VAL A 232 -8.59 -12.41 -25.15
C VAL A 232 -8.30 -12.22 -26.63
N TYR A 233 -7.10 -12.61 -27.04
CA TYR A 233 -6.62 -12.57 -28.42
C TYR A 233 -6.40 -13.98 -28.92
N SER A 234 -6.62 -14.24 -30.22
CA SER A 234 -6.15 -15.46 -30.87
C SER A 234 -4.73 -15.19 -31.36
N VAL A 235 -3.74 -15.79 -30.71
CA VAL A 235 -2.32 -15.50 -30.97
C VAL A 235 -1.69 -16.64 -31.72
N VAL A 236 -1.48 -16.47 -33.03
CA VAL A 236 -0.59 -17.37 -33.79
C VAL A 236 0.87 -16.98 -33.55
N PRO A 237 1.82 -17.93 -33.43
CA PRO A 237 3.20 -17.63 -33.06
C PRO A 237 3.87 -16.53 -33.90
N GLN A 238 3.56 -16.45 -35.19
CA GLN A 238 4.12 -15.47 -36.12
C GLN A 238 3.55 -14.05 -35.94
N GLN A 239 2.46 -13.88 -35.20
CA GLN A 239 1.78 -12.59 -34.98
C GLN A 239 1.85 -12.11 -33.52
N ARG A 240 2.50 -12.88 -32.63
CA ARG A 240 2.56 -12.56 -31.19
C ARG A 240 3.04 -11.13 -30.95
N ASP A 241 4.14 -10.73 -31.56
CA ASP A 241 4.71 -9.39 -31.35
C ASP A 241 3.78 -8.29 -31.86
N THR A 242 3.13 -8.50 -33.01
CA THR A 242 2.14 -7.57 -33.55
C THR A 242 0.93 -7.40 -32.63
N VAL A 243 0.38 -8.50 -32.11
CA VAL A 243 -0.76 -8.45 -31.17
C VAL A 243 -0.37 -7.74 -29.88
N LEU A 244 0.84 -7.98 -29.37
CA LEU A 244 1.34 -7.30 -28.17
C LEU A 244 1.54 -5.80 -28.42
N ASP A 245 2.07 -5.41 -29.58
CA ASP A 245 2.25 -4.00 -29.94
C ASP A 245 0.91 -3.28 -30.11
N GLU A 246 -0.11 -3.93 -30.69
CA GLU A 246 -1.47 -3.41 -30.74
C GLU A 246 -2.05 -3.20 -29.33
N ALA A 247 -1.90 -4.18 -28.43
CA ALA A 247 -2.38 -4.07 -27.05
C ALA A 247 -1.64 -2.97 -26.27
N ARG A 248 -0.32 -2.81 -26.50
CA ARG A 248 0.48 -1.71 -25.93
C ARG A 248 -0.02 -0.36 -26.42
N GLN A 249 -0.22 -0.21 -27.72
CA GLN A 249 -0.69 1.05 -28.29
C GLN A 249 -2.09 1.40 -27.78
N GLU A 250 -3.00 0.44 -27.70
CA GLU A 250 -4.35 0.66 -27.15
C GLU A 250 -4.29 1.07 -25.66
N ALA A 251 -3.39 0.51 -24.85
CA ALA A 251 -3.20 0.92 -23.47
C ALA A 251 -2.65 2.37 -23.37
N VAL A 252 -1.70 2.72 -24.23
CA VAL A 252 -1.16 4.09 -24.33
C VAL A 252 -2.26 5.08 -24.72
N ASP A 253 -3.05 4.77 -25.74
CA ASP A 253 -4.15 5.61 -26.22
C ASP A 253 -5.20 5.83 -25.13
N ARG A 254 -5.51 4.79 -24.35
CA ARG A 254 -6.42 4.89 -23.18
C ARG A 254 -5.84 5.79 -22.09
N ALA A 255 -4.54 5.69 -21.79
CA ALA A 255 -3.90 6.55 -20.79
C ALA A 255 -3.95 8.03 -21.23
N VAL A 256 -3.67 8.30 -22.51
CA VAL A 256 -3.77 9.65 -23.09
C VAL A 256 -5.21 10.17 -23.05
N ALA A 257 -6.19 9.35 -23.44
CA ALA A 257 -7.60 9.71 -23.38
C ALA A 257 -8.08 9.99 -21.94
N ALA A 258 -7.51 9.32 -20.94
CA ALA A 258 -7.77 9.57 -19.53
C ALA A 258 -7.07 10.84 -18.99
N GLY A 259 -6.17 11.46 -19.76
CA GLY A 259 -5.51 12.72 -19.43
C GLY A 259 -4.00 12.64 -19.25
N ALA A 260 -3.34 11.52 -19.58
CA ALA A 260 -1.88 11.45 -19.58
C ALA A 260 -1.27 12.34 -20.67
N ARG A 261 -0.13 12.97 -20.39
CA ARG A 261 0.66 13.67 -21.44
C ARG A 261 1.26 12.61 -22.38
N PRO A 262 1.00 12.68 -23.71
CA PRO A 262 1.44 11.64 -24.66
C PRO A 262 2.92 11.27 -24.58
N GLY A 263 3.81 12.26 -24.43
CA GLY A 263 5.26 12.02 -24.36
C GLY A 263 5.78 11.47 -23.03
N SER A 264 4.91 11.24 -22.04
CA SER A 264 5.28 10.72 -20.72
C SER A 264 4.73 9.32 -20.43
N VAL A 265 4.04 8.72 -21.41
CA VAL A 265 3.38 7.43 -21.21
C VAL A 265 4.39 6.31 -21.32
N GLU A 266 4.41 5.42 -20.33
CA GLU A 266 5.24 4.23 -20.30
C GLU A 266 4.40 2.99 -19.98
N ILE A 267 4.84 1.82 -20.47
CA ILE A 267 4.22 0.54 -20.13
C ILE A 267 4.84 0.06 -18.82
N VAL A 268 3.99 -0.18 -17.82
CA VAL A 268 4.43 -0.61 -16.47
C VAL A 268 4.16 -2.08 -16.19
N ASP A 269 3.24 -2.69 -16.93
CA ASP A 269 2.92 -4.10 -16.78
C ASP A 269 2.42 -4.70 -18.09
N ILE A 270 2.84 -5.94 -18.33
CA ILE A 270 2.41 -6.77 -19.47
C ILE A 270 2.26 -8.20 -18.96
N GLU A 271 1.04 -8.73 -19.05
CA GLU A 271 0.72 -10.10 -18.68
C GLU A 271 0.18 -10.85 -19.90
N GLU A 272 0.75 -12.02 -20.18
CA GLU A 272 0.28 -12.94 -21.21
C GLU A 272 -0.11 -14.27 -20.53
N VAL A 273 -1.40 -14.58 -20.51
CA VAL A 273 -1.92 -15.81 -19.91
C VAL A 273 -2.54 -16.69 -21.01
N PRO A 274 -1.85 -17.77 -21.44
CA PRO A 274 -2.40 -18.72 -22.38
C PRO A 274 -3.65 -19.41 -21.81
N LEU A 275 -4.75 -19.40 -22.56
CA LEU A 275 -6.01 -20.04 -22.18
C LEU A 275 -6.11 -21.40 -22.85
N ALA A 276 -5.45 -22.40 -22.23
CA ALA A 276 -5.31 -23.75 -22.79
C ALA A 276 -6.65 -24.48 -23.06
N TYR A 277 -7.74 -24.04 -22.42
CA TYR A 277 -9.08 -24.61 -22.59
C TYR A 277 -9.87 -24.01 -23.77
N LEU A 278 -9.35 -22.97 -24.44
CA LEU A 278 -9.97 -22.35 -25.60
C LEU A 278 -9.25 -22.73 -26.90
N PRO A 279 -9.99 -23.05 -27.98
CA PRO A 279 -9.39 -23.34 -29.27
C PRO A 279 -8.74 -22.09 -29.89
N GLY A 280 -7.74 -22.29 -30.75
CA GLY A 280 -7.15 -21.21 -31.56
C GLY A 280 -6.06 -20.38 -30.86
N ASN A 281 -5.26 -20.98 -29.97
CA ASN A 281 -4.17 -20.31 -29.24
C ASN A 281 -4.65 -19.02 -28.54
N ALA A 282 -5.80 -19.10 -27.89
CA ALA A 282 -6.35 -17.98 -27.16
C ALA A 282 -5.41 -17.59 -26.01
N THR A 283 -5.01 -16.32 -25.98
CA THR A 283 -4.15 -15.76 -24.93
C THR A 283 -4.85 -14.52 -24.40
N ARG A 284 -5.07 -14.48 -23.08
CA ARG A 284 -5.49 -13.24 -22.43
C ARG A 284 -4.25 -12.36 -22.33
N ILE A 285 -4.30 -11.20 -22.99
CA ILE A 285 -3.22 -10.22 -22.93
C ILE A 285 -3.74 -9.05 -22.12
N ARG A 286 -2.93 -8.67 -21.13
CA ARG A 286 -3.15 -7.49 -20.32
C ARG A 286 -1.96 -6.55 -20.49
N VAL A 287 -2.24 -5.28 -20.74
CA VAL A 287 -1.21 -4.24 -20.80
C VAL A 287 -1.67 -3.03 -20.00
N LYS A 288 -0.79 -2.52 -19.14
CA LYS A 288 -1.00 -1.31 -18.38
C LYS A 288 0.02 -0.25 -18.77
N ALA A 289 -0.49 0.91 -19.14
CA ALA A 289 0.28 2.11 -19.42
C ALA A 289 -0.03 3.18 -18.37
N VAL A 290 0.95 3.99 -18.02
CA VAL A 290 0.77 5.13 -17.12
C VAL A 290 1.48 6.35 -17.67
N GLY A 291 1.01 7.55 -17.37
CA GLY A 291 1.71 8.78 -17.72
C GLY A 291 1.40 9.95 -16.79
N GLU A 292 2.22 10.99 -16.86
CA GLU A 292 2.02 12.19 -16.05
C GLU A 292 0.72 12.91 -16.46
N LEU A 293 -0.06 13.32 -15.48
CA LEU A 293 -1.32 14.03 -15.69
C LEU A 293 -1.07 15.36 -16.43
N SER A 294 -1.71 15.53 -17.58
CA SER A 294 -1.77 16.81 -18.28
C SER A 294 -2.93 17.65 -17.72
N LEU A 295 -2.61 18.75 -17.05
CA LEU A 295 -3.61 19.71 -16.58
C LEU A 295 -4.03 20.74 -17.66
N GLY A 296 -3.63 20.54 -18.93
CA GLY A 296 -3.77 21.54 -19.99
C GLY A 296 -4.85 21.26 -21.04
N GLY A 297 -5.89 22.11 -21.06
CA GLY A 297 -6.81 22.35 -22.20
C GLY A 297 -8.28 21.93 -21.95
N PRO A 298 -9.29 22.71 -22.39
CA PRO A 298 -10.70 22.37 -22.17
C PRO A 298 -11.02 21.00 -22.78
N ARG A 299 -11.66 20.12 -21.99
CA ARG A 299 -12.24 18.88 -22.50
C ARG A 299 -13.25 19.26 -23.59
N ALA A 300 -13.03 18.78 -24.81
CA ALA A 300 -13.94 18.97 -25.94
C ALA A 300 -15.28 18.27 -25.69
#